data_AF-A0A6A0A5L7-F1
#
_entry.id   AF-A0A6A0A5L7-F1
#
_cell.length_a   1.000
_cell.length_b   1.000
_cell.length_c   1.000
_cell.angle_alpha   90.00
_cell.angle_beta   90.00
_cell.angle_gamma   90.00
#
_symmetry.space_group_name_H-M   'P 1'
#
loop_
_entity.id
_entity.type
_entity.pdbx_description
1 polymer ?
#
loop_
_entity_poly.entity_id
_entity_poly.type
_entity_poly.pdbx_seq_one_letter_code
_entity_poly.pdbx_strand_id
1 'polypeptide(L)'
;PVAPGRSSSSRAAKPLCAVTVLAAGTRVTNVVASPHTSPSSQAKAHYQNFASWPELCCALGCNARATEGGHVQLFRGGAPTWFIIPVCRRPHSQQGQSSTLAVKAAAQAVEDLPAFNARLMRWKQSCEKSWR
;
A
#
# COMPACT_ATOMS: atom_id res chain seq x y z
N PRO A 1 43.46 16.58 29.30
CA PRO A 1 42.18 16.00 29.80
C PRO A 1 41.05 16.23 28.77
N VAL A 2 40.75 15.19 27.98
CA VAL A 2 39.71 15.20 26.95
C VAL A 2 38.38 14.84 27.63
N ALA A 3 37.40 15.75 27.61
CA ALA A 3 36.04 15.45 28.06
C ALA A 3 35.32 14.61 26.98
N PRO A 4 34.58 13.56 27.36
CA PRO A 4 34.02 12.61 26.42
C PRO A 4 32.83 13.21 25.66
N GLY A 5 32.79 12.91 24.36
CA GLY A 5 31.76 13.32 23.44
C GLY A 5 30.37 12.92 23.93
N ARG A 6 29.47 13.90 23.94
CA ARG A 6 28.04 13.63 24.01
C ARG A 6 27.63 12.99 22.70
N SER A 7 27.42 11.68 22.77
CA SER A 7 26.70 10.89 21.78
C SER A 7 25.46 11.64 21.35
N SER A 8 25.51 12.18 20.13
CA SER A 8 24.30 12.63 19.45
C SER A 8 23.52 11.36 19.13
N SER A 9 22.57 11.01 19.99
CA SER A 9 21.51 10.06 19.64
C SER A 9 20.86 10.61 18.39
N SER A 10 21.22 10.04 17.24
CA SER A 10 20.51 10.17 15.99
C SER A 10 19.10 9.68 16.25
N ARG A 11 18.21 10.63 16.53
CA ARG A 11 16.77 10.41 16.63
C ARG A 11 16.39 9.85 15.25
N ALA A 12 16.25 8.53 15.16
CA ALA A 12 15.90 7.86 13.92
C ALA A 12 14.69 8.59 13.35
N ALA A 13 14.88 9.27 12.23
CA ALA A 13 13.78 9.92 11.53
C ALA A 13 12.74 8.83 11.33
N LYS A 14 11.54 9.03 11.87
CA LYS A 14 10.39 8.17 11.53
C LYS A 14 10.42 8.06 10.00
N PRO A 15 10.41 6.86 9.40
CA PRO A 15 10.37 6.75 7.96
C PRO A 15 9.15 7.56 7.51
N LEU A 16 9.42 8.68 6.85
CA LEU A 16 8.38 9.51 6.27
C LEU A 16 7.80 8.66 5.15
N CYS A 17 6.59 8.13 5.32
CA CYS A 17 5.91 7.47 4.20
C CYS A 17 5.84 8.48 3.06
N ALA A 18 6.41 8.13 1.90
CA ALA A 18 6.32 8.99 0.74
C ALA A 18 4.94 8.84 0.10
N VAL A 19 4.22 9.94 -0.08
CA VAL A 19 3.10 10.00 -1.01
C VAL A 19 3.69 10.18 -2.40
N THR A 20 3.42 9.24 -3.30
CA THR A 20 3.84 9.32 -4.70
C THR A 20 2.64 9.51 -5.60
N VAL A 21 2.73 10.44 -6.55
CA VAL A 21 1.76 10.54 -7.63
C VAL A 21 2.16 9.57 -8.74
N LEU A 22 1.27 8.64 -9.08
CA LEU A 22 1.46 7.73 -10.19
C LEU A 22 1.05 8.39 -11.51
N ALA A 23 1.84 8.15 -12.56
CA ALA A 23 1.49 8.59 -13.90
C ALA A 23 0.22 7.86 -14.39
N ALA A 24 -0.60 8.54 -15.19
CA ALA A 24 -1.77 7.93 -15.82
C ALA A 24 -1.35 6.68 -16.62
N GLY A 25 -2.13 5.61 -16.50
CA GLY A 25 -1.84 4.35 -17.19
C GLY A 25 -0.79 3.46 -16.50
N THR A 26 -0.19 3.90 -15.37
CA THR A 26 0.74 3.06 -14.60
C THR A 26 0.03 1.77 -14.21
N ARG A 27 0.61 0.63 -14.59
CA ARG A 27 0.06 -0.70 -14.26
C ARG A 27 0.55 -1.11 -12.89
N VAL A 28 -0.38 -1.47 -12.03
CA VAL A 28 -0.11 -1.93 -10.66
C VAL A 28 -0.86 -3.23 -10.41
N THR A 29 -0.25 -4.12 -9.63
CA THR A 29 -0.87 -5.41 -9.28
C THR A 29 -1.37 -5.33 -7.85
N ASN A 30 -2.68 -5.34 -7.65
CA ASN A 30 -3.28 -5.46 -6.32
C ASN A 30 -3.11 -6.89 -5.83
N VAL A 31 -2.31 -7.08 -4.79
CA VAL A 31 -2.06 -8.37 -4.17
C VAL A 31 -3.02 -8.49 -3.00
N VAL A 32 -4.24 -8.97 -3.29
CA VAL A 32 -5.23 -9.15 -2.25
C VAL A 32 -4.85 -10.37 -1.42
N ALA A 33 -4.58 -10.10 -0.15
CA ALA A 33 -4.24 -11.08 0.85
C ALA A 33 -5.55 -11.79 1.30
N SER A 34 -5.53 -13.13 1.33
CA SER A 34 -6.53 -14.16 1.75
C SER A 34 -7.89 -13.72 2.39
N PRO A 35 -8.99 -14.47 2.20
CA PRO A 35 -10.34 -14.11 2.71
C PRO A 35 -10.52 -13.93 4.23
N HIS A 36 -9.52 -14.21 5.08
CA HIS A 36 -9.76 -14.32 6.53
C HIS A 36 -9.43 -13.09 7.39
N THR A 37 -8.95 -11.97 6.86
CA THR A 37 -8.83 -10.71 7.61
C THR A 37 -8.43 -9.62 6.65
N SER A 38 -9.38 -8.82 6.17
CA SER A 38 -9.10 -7.88 5.08
C SER A 38 -8.03 -6.86 5.49
N PRO A 39 -6.87 -6.81 4.80
CA PRO A 39 -5.95 -5.69 4.93
C PRO A 39 -6.57 -4.38 4.41
N SER A 40 -7.71 -4.41 3.73
CA SER A 40 -8.28 -3.24 3.04
C SER A 40 -8.74 -2.13 4.00
N SER A 41 -9.27 -2.48 5.18
CA SER A 41 -9.65 -1.49 6.21
C SER A 41 -8.43 -0.83 6.84
N GLN A 42 -7.37 -1.61 7.09
CA GLN A 42 -6.10 -1.09 7.62
C GLN A 42 -5.34 -0.28 6.56
N ALA A 43 -5.42 -0.68 5.29
CA ALA A 43 -4.81 0.04 4.17
C ALA A 43 -5.48 1.40 3.97
N LYS A 44 -6.82 1.47 4.05
CA LYS A 44 -7.55 2.74 4.00
C LYS A 44 -7.15 3.67 5.15
N ALA A 45 -7.16 3.15 6.38
CA ALA A 45 -6.75 3.93 7.56
C ALA A 45 -5.29 4.40 7.45
N HIS A 46 -4.37 3.53 7.01
CA HIS A 46 -2.97 3.90 6.78
C HIS A 46 -2.86 5.01 5.73
N TYR A 47 -3.51 4.86 4.59
CA TYR A 47 -3.52 5.87 3.53
C TYR A 47 -4.02 7.23 4.06
N GLN A 48 -5.11 7.24 4.83
CA GLN A 48 -5.71 8.46 5.38
C GLN A 48 -4.82 9.19 6.38
N ASN A 49 -3.80 8.53 6.95
CA ASN A 49 -2.80 9.21 7.78
C ASN A 49 -1.83 10.09 6.98
N PHE A 50 -1.76 9.91 5.65
CA PHE A 50 -0.78 10.58 4.80
C PHE A 50 -1.40 11.34 3.63
N ALA A 51 -2.60 10.98 3.19
CA ALA A 51 -3.28 11.61 2.06
C ALA A 51 -4.80 11.61 2.23
N SER A 52 -5.47 12.58 1.59
CA SER A 52 -6.94 12.64 1.55
C SER A 52 -7.50 11.50 0.71
N TRP A 53 -8.49 10.78 1.25
CA TRP A 53 -9.14 9.69 0.54
C TRP A 53 -9.98 10.25 -0.62
N PRO A 54 -9.71 9.86 -1.88
CA PRO A 54 -10.47 10.34 -3.01
C PRO A 54 -11.87 9.73 -3.01
N GLU A 55 -12.82 10.43 -3.63
CA GLU A 55 -14.19 9.94 -3.75
C GLU A 55 -14.29 8.75 -4.72
N LEU A 56 -13.55 8.79 -5.82
CA LEU A 56 -13.62 7.82 -6.90
C LEU A 56 -12.46 6.84 -6.90
N CYS A 57 -12.72 5.64 -7.42
CA CYS A 57 -11.72 4.61 -7.66
C CYS A 57 -10.58 5.14 -8.54
N CYS A 58 -9.34 4.81 -8.16
CA CYS A 58 -8.14 5.18 -8.93
C CYS A 58 -7.90 4.29 -10.15
N ALA A 59 -8.69 3.23 -10.38
CA ALA A 59 -8.57 2.41 -11.58
C ALA A 59 -9.08 3.16 -12.83
N LEU A 60 -8.28 3.15 -13.89
CA LEU A 60 -8.62 3.78 -15.17
C LEU A 60 -9.91 3.18 -15.73
N GLY A 61 -10.83 4.04 -16.17
CA GLY A 61 -12.15 3.63 -16.66
C GLY A 61 -13.17 3.24 -15.57
N CYS A 62 -12.79 3.23 -14.29
CA CYS A 62 -13.72 2.92 -13.20
C CYS A 62 -14.32 4.18 -12.58
N ASN A 63 -15.64 4.33 -12.60
CA ASN A 63 -16.35 5.47 -12.00
C ASN A 63 -17.03 5.13 -10.66
N ALA A 64 -16.75 3.96 -10.10
CA ALA A 64 -17.25 3.59 -8.78
C ALA A 64 -16.56 4.40 -7.68
N ARG A 65 -17.22 4.50 -6.51
CA ARG A 65 -16.64 5.13 -5.33
C ARG A 65 -15.45 4.32 -4.80
N ALA A 66 -14.39 5.00 -4.37
CA ALA A 66 -13.28 4.35 -3.67
C ALA A 66 -13.74 3.98 -2.25
N THR A 67 -14.02 2.71 -2.03
CA THR A 67 -14.50 2.22 -0.73
C THR A 67 -13.40 1.55 0.08
N GLU A 68 -12.32 1.09 -0.58
CA GLU A 68 -11.28 0.22 -0.01
C GLU A 68 -9.86 0.60 -0.44
N GLY A 69 -8.85 0.18 0.33
CA GLY A 69 -7.44 0.30 -0.06
C GLY A 69 -6.94 -0.96 -0.76
N GLY A 70 -6.34 -0.79 -1.93
CA GLY A 70 -5.64 -1.84 -2.67
C GLY A 70 -4.17 -1.82 -2.30
N HIS A 71 -3.65 -2.95 -1.82
CA HIS A 71 -2.22 -3.10 -1.55
C HIS A 71 -1.54 -3.56 -2.83
N VAL A 72 -0.91 -2.61 -3.51
CA VAL A 72 -0.40 -2.80 -4.86
C VAL A 72 1.11 -2.89 -4.91
N GLN A 73 1.58 -3.78 -5.77
CA GLN A 73 2.98 -3.89 -6.13
C GLN A 73 3.26 -3.05 -7.37
N LEU A 74 4.35 -2.27 -7.33
CA LEU A 74 4.91 -1.53 -8.45
C LEU A 74 6.38 -1.91 -8.61
N PHE A 75 6.81 -2.29 -9.80
CA PHE A 75 8.22 -2.57 -10.07
C PHE A 75 8.94 -1.28 -10.50
N ARG A 76 9.92 -0.84 -9.70
CA ARG A 76 10.81 0.28 -10.03
C ARG A 76 12.24 -0.23 -10.10
N GLY A 77 12.90 -0.05 -11.25
CA GLY A 77 14.31 -0.42 -11.41
C GLY A 77 14.61 -1.90 -11.11
N GLY A 78 13.67 -2.80 -11.36
CA GLY A 78 13.83 -4.24 -11.12
C GLY A 78 13.46 -4.73 -9.72
N ALA A 79 13.17 -3.84 -8.76
CA ALA A 79 12.73 -4.22 -7.42
C ALA A 79 11.23 -3.95 -7.22
N PRO A 80 10.47 -4.85 -6.57
CA PRO A 80 9.09 -4.58 -6.20
C PRO A 80 9.04 -3.60 -5.02
N THR A 81 8.30 -2.52 -5.20
CA THR A 81 7.94 -1.57 -4.15
C THR A 81 6.43 -1.67 -3.89
N TRP A 82 6.03 -1.49 -2.64
CA TRP A 82 4.65 -1.69 -2.20
C TRP A 82 3.99 -0.35 -1.88
N PHE A 83 2.75 -0.22 -2.33
CA PHE A 83 1.97 1.00 -2.16
C PHE A 83 0.53 0.67 -1.79
N ILE A 84 -0.16 1.63 -1.20
CA ILE A 84 -1.61 1.60 -1.05
C ILE A 84 -2.23 2.62 -1.99
N ILE A 85 -3.21 2.16 -2.77
CA ILE A 85 -4.04 3.03 -3.62
C ILE A 85 -5.54 2.92 -3.29
N PRO A 86 -6.32 4.00 -3.44
CA PRO A 86 -7.76 3.97 -3.26
C PRO A 86 -8.49 3.25 -4.42
N VAL A 87 -9.25 2.21 -4.10
CA VAL A 87 -9.97 1.39 -5.09
C VAL A 87 -11.39 1.05 -4.65
N CYS A 88 -12.22 0.59 -5.57
CA CYS A 88 -13.55 0.04 -5.26
C CYS A 88 -13.44 -1.46 -4.94
N ARG A 89 -14.41 -1.97 -4.16
CA ARG A 89 -14.45 -3.39 -3.76
C ARG A 89 -14.51 -4.35 -4.95
N ARG A 90 -15.26 -4.01 -6.01
CA ARG A 90 -15.37 -4.81 -7.23
C ARG A 90 -15.14 -3.95 -8.47
N PRO A 91 -14.38 -4.45 -9.47
CA PRO A 91 -13.61 -5.70 -9.47
C PRO A 91 -12.21 -5.57 -8.82
N HIS A 92 -11.80 -4.35 -8.44
CA HIS A 92 -10.38 -4.03 -8.18
C HIS A 92 -9.85 -4.42 -6.80
N SER A 93 -10.71 -4.82 -5.85
CA SER A 93 -10.34 -5.26 -4.50
C SER A 93 -11.17 -6.49 -4.11
N GLN A 94 -11.36 -7.41 -5.06
CA GLN A 94 -12.10 -8.64 -4.80
C GLN A 94 -11.25 -9.61 -3.97
N GLN A 95 -11.83 -10.12 -2.89
CA GLN A 95 -11.18 -11.10 -2.02
C GLN A 95 -10.74 -12.34 -2.80
N GLY A 96 -9.51 -12.79 -2.55
CA GLY A 96 -8.96 -14.02 -3.13
C GLY A 96 -8.51 -13.92 -4.60
N GLN A 97 -8.56 -12.73 -5.21
CA GLN A 97 -8.08 -12.53 -6.57
C GLN A 97 -7.08 -11.37 -6.66
N SER A 98 -5.88 -11.68 -7.11
CA SER A 98 -4.95 -10.64 -7.55
C SER A 98 -5.47 -10.04 -8.86
N SER A 99 -5.45 -8.72 -8.97
CA SER A 99 -5.86 -8.03 -10.20
C SER A 99 -4.81 -7.00 -10.61
N THR A 100 -4.51 -6.95 -11.90
CA THR A 100 -3.68 -5.86 -12.46
C THR A 100 -4.60 -4.79 -12.99
N LEU A 101 -4.37 -3.54 -12.60
CA LEU A 101 -5.13 -2.39 -13.08
C LEU A 101 -4.20 -1.27 -13.53
N ALA A 102 -4.66 -0.48 -14.49
CA ALA A 102 -4.03 0.79 -14.84
C ALA A 102 -4.61 1.90 -13.97
N VAL A 103 -3.79 2.83 -13.49
CA VAL A 103 -4.26 3.94 -12.65
C VAL A 103 -4.71 5.15 -13.46
N LYS A 104 -5.65 5.93 -12.93
CA LYS A 104 -6.06 7.24 -13.45
C LYS A 104 -4.94 8.27 -13.35
N ALA A 105 -5.08 9.37 -14.08
CA ALA A 105 -4.21 10.53 -13.94
C ALA A 105 -4.22 11.04 -12.49
N ALA A 106 -3.04 11.41 -12.00
CA ALA A 106 -2.81 11.96 -10.66
C ALA A 106 -3.22 11.04 -9.50
N ALA A 107 -3.28 9.71 -9.71
CA ALA A 107 -3.56 8.78 -8.63
C ALA A 107 -2.45 8.84 -7.57
N GLN A 108 -2.83 9.23 -6.36
CA GLN A 108 -1.94 9.22 -5.21
C GLN A 108 -1.79 7.79 -4.68
N ALA A 109 -0.54 7.39 -4.47
CA ALA A 109 -0.14 6.12 -3.90
C ALA A 109 0.69 6.40 -2.65
N VAL A 110 0.28 5.86 -1.52
CA VAL A 110 1.02 5.99 -0.26
C VAL A 110 1.96 4.81 -0.16
N GLU A 111 3.26 5.07 0.02
CA GLU A 111 4.23 4.01 0.22
C GLU A 111 3.86 3.17 1.44
N ASP A 112 3.94 1.87 1.27
CA ASP A 112 3.71 0.95 2.35
C ASP A 112 4.99 0.78 3.18
N LEU A 113 4.95 1.19 4.45
CA LEU A 113 6.14 1.15 5.31
C LEU A 113 6.67 -0.27 5.42
N PRO A 114 8.00 -0.47 5.49
CA PRO A 114 8.60 -1.79 5.70
C PRO A 114 8.00 -2.56 6.88
N ALA A 115 7.59 -1.87 7.95
CA ALA A 115 6.94 -2.48 9.11
C ALA A 115 5.46 -2.88 8.88
N PHE A 116 4.72 -2.16 8.04
CA PHE A 116 3.37 -2.55 7.63
C PHE A 116 3.44 -3.68 6.60
N ASN A 117 4.30 -3.56 5.58
CA ASN A 117 4.57 -4.63 4.63
C ASN A 117 5.03 -5.92 5.34
N ALA A 118 5.94 -5.83 6.32
CA ALA A 118 6.34 -7.00 7.11
C ALA A 118 5.18 -7.61 7.92
N ARG A 119 4.25 -6.80 8.44
CA ARG A 119 3.02 -7.31 9.09
C ARG A 119 2.12 -8.02 8.09
N LEU A 120 1.93 -7.44 6.91
CA LEU A 120 1.08 -7.99 5.85
C LEU A 120 1.67 -9.26 5.25
N MET A 121 2.99 -9.33 5.09
CA MET A 121 3.71 -10.52 4.64
C MET A 121 3.75 -11.62 5.70
N ARG A 122 3.94 -11.29 6.99
CA ARG A 122 3.79 -12.26 8.09
C ARG A 122 2.37 -12.81 8.15
N TRP A 123 1.38 -11.96 7.98
CA TRP A 123 -0.02 -12.36 7.91
C TRP A 123 -0.27 -13.28 6.71
N LYS A 124 0.27 -12.94 5.53
CA LYS A 124 0.16 -13.77 4.31
C LYS A 124 0.73 -15.17 4.55
N GLN A 125 1.94 -15.26 5.11
CA GLN A 125 2.57 -16.53 5.47
C GLN A 125 1.77 -17.31 6.51
N SER A 126 1.15 -16.63 7.48
CA SER A 126 0.27 -17.28 8.47
C SER A 126 -0.97 -17.89 7.82
N CYS A 127 -1.65 -17.14 6.93
CA CYS A 127 -2.80 -17.65 6.20
C CYS A 127 -2.45 -18.81 5.29
N GLU A 128 -1.33 -18.75 4.57
CA GLU A 128 -0.86 -19.84 3.70
C GLU A 128 -0.52 -21.12 4.48
N LYS A 129 -0.07 -21.01 5.73
CA LYS A 129 0.20 -22.16 6.61
C LYS A 129 -1.06 -22.78 7.20
N SER A 130 -2.08 -21.97 7.53
CA SER A 130 -3.34 -22.48 8.09
C SER A 130 -4.22 -23.25 7.09
N TRP A 131 -3.81 -23.30 5.82
CA TRP A 131 -4.56 -23.92 4.71
C TRP A 131 -3.87 -25.20 4.18
N ARG A 132 -2.81 -25.67 4.85
CA ARG A 132 -2.17 -26.97 4.61
C ARG A 132 -2.55 -27.92 5.74
#